data_AF-A0A3D1S9B8-F1
#
_entry.id   AF-A0A3D1S9B8-F1
#
_cell.length_a   1.000
_cell.length_b   1.000
_cell.length_c   1.000
_cell.angle_alpha   90.00
_cell.angle_beta   90.00
_cell.angle_gamma   90.00
#
_symmetry.space_group_name_H-M   'P 1'
#
loop_
_entity.id
_entity.type
_entity.pdbx_description
1 polymer ?
#
loop_
_entity_poly.entity_id
_entity_poly.type
_entity_poly.pdbx_seq_one_letter_code
_entity_poly.pdbx_strand_id
1 'polypeptide(L)'
;PMEILFLRDDDIPQYVENGVADIGILGENEVWEKEKDVDEIEKLGFGNCRLSLAIPKDEVYTNLDYFHGKRIATSYPKILKKYFGVKGIDV
;
A
#
# COMPACT_ATOMS: atom_id res chain seq x y z
N PRO A 1 17.77 -19.54 -19.54
CA PRO A 1 16.72 -18.88 -20.36
C PRO A 1 15.79 -18.12 -19.41
N MET A 2 15.23 -16.99 -19.83
CA MET A 2 14.38 -16.13 -18.99
C MET A 2 12.95 -16.13 -19.55
N GLU A 3 11.96 -16.25 -18.69
CA GLU A 3 10.55 -16.12 -19.02
C GLU A 3 9.98 -14.86 -18.35
N ILE A 4 9.09 -14.15 -19.04
CA ILE A 4 8.49 -12.90 -18.54
C ILE A 4 6.98 -13.09 -18.48
N LEU A 5 6.42 -12.89 -17.29
CA LEU A 5 4.98 -12.93 -17.04
C LEU A 5 4.44 -11.51 -16.91
N PHE A 6 3.38 -11.19 -17.66
CA PHE A 6 2.64 -9.93 -17.51
C PHE A 6 1.39 -10.19 -16.68
N LEU A 7 1.45 -9.83 -15.40
CA LEU A 7 0.39 -10.06 -14.41
C LEU A 7 -0.24 -8.74 -13.98
N ARG A 8 -1.36 -8.83 -13.24
CA ARG A 8 -1.83 -7.68 -12.46
C ARG A 8 -0.93 -7.49 -11.26
N ASP A 9 -0.76 -6.24 -10.86
CA ASP A 9 0.06 -5.82 -9.72
C ASP A 9 -0.30 -6.56 -8.42
N ASP A 10 -1.59 -6.68 -8.12
CA ASP A 10 -2.10 -7.40 -6.95
C ASP A 10 -1.68 -8.89 -6.89
N ASP A 11 -1.40 -9.52 -8.03
CA ASP A 11 -1.07 -10.95 -8.13
C ASP A 11 0.45 -11.19 -8.00
N ILE A 12 1.27 -10.19 -8.36
CA ILE A 12 2.75 -10.30 -8.39
C ILE A 12 3.33 -10.75 -7.05
N PRO A 13 2.97 -10.16 -5.88
CA PRO A 13 3.53 -10.58 -4.59
C PRO A 13 3.33 -12.07 -4.32
N GLN A 14 2.15 -12.61 -4.63
CA GLN A 14 1.83 -14.01 -4.36
C GLN A 14 2.54 -14.97 -5.32
N TYR A 15 2.81 -14.55 -6.55
CA TYR A 15 3.59 -15.35 -7.49
C TYR A 15 5.05 -15.49 -7.06
N VAL A 16 5.61 -14.43 -6.49
CA VAL A 16 6.97 -14.45 -5.92
C VAL A 16 7.01 -15.28 -4.64
N GLU A 17 6.09 -15.04 -3.71
CA GLU A 17 6.01 -15.79 -2.44
C GLU A 17 5.85 -17.31 -2.66
N ASN A 18 5.06 -17.71 -3.67
CA ASN A 18 4.83 -19.12 -4.00
C ASN A 18 5.96 -19.75 -4.85
N GLY A 19 6.97 -18.97 -5.27
CA GLY A 19 8.06 -19.45 -6.14
C GLY A 19 7.63 -19.76 -7.58
N VAL A 20 6.50 -19.20 -8.05
CA VAL A 20 6.08 -19.30 -9.46
C VAL A 20 6.94 -18.39 -10.34
N ALA A 21 7.34 -17.24 -9.80
CA ALA A 21 8.33 -16.35 -10.39
C ALA A 21 9.44 -16.07 -9.37
N ASP A 22 10.69 -15.99 -9.83
CA ASP A 22 11.83 -15.71 -8.93
C ASP A 22 11.89 -14.23 -8.50
N ILE A 23 11.47 -13.31 -9.38
CA ILE A 23 11.55 -11.85 -9.18
C ILE A 23 10.28 -11.19 -9.73
N GLY A 24 9.78 -10.19 -9.01
CA GLY A 24 8.65 -9.35 -9.43
C GLY A 24 9.00 -7.85 -9.40
N ILE A 25 8.45 -7.08 -10.34
CA ILE A 25 8.52 -5.60 -10.33
C ILE A 25 7.12 -5.08 -10.03
N LEU A 26 6.96 -4.36 -8.93
CA LEU A 26 5.68 -3.86 -8.44
C LEU A 26 5.85 -2.61 -7.57
N GLY A 27 4.75 -1.92 -7.26
CA GLY A 27 4.74 -0.79 -6.34
C GLY A 27 4.81 -1.23 -4.88
N GLU A 28 5.50 -0.45 -4.04
CA GLU A 28 5.63 -0.70 -2.59
C GLU A 28 4.27 -0.73 -1.87
N ASN A 29 3.25 -0.05 -2.41
CA ASN A 29 1.89 -0.08 -1.88
C ASN A 29 1.33 -1.50 -1.79
N GLU A 30 1.55 -2.34 -2.80
CA GLU A 30 1.03 -3.70 -2.82
C GLU A 30 1.76 -4.59 -1.81
N VAL A 31 3.07 -4.42 -1.67
CA VAL A 31 3.85 -5.17 -0.68
C VAL A 31 3.36 -4.85 0.74
N TRP A 32 3.21 -3.56 1.06
CA TRP A 32 2.78 -3.14 2.39
C TRP A 32 1.32 -3.46 2.68
N GLU A 33 0.44 -3.40 1.67
CA GLU A 33 -0.96 -3.72 1.86
C GLU A 33 -1.20 -5.24 1.95
N LYS A 34 -0.51 -6.06 1.16
CA LYS A 34 -0.73 -7.52 1.23
C LYS A 34 -0.06 -8.15 2.46
N GLU A 35 0.89 -7.47 3.10
CA GLU A 35 1.69 -7.99 4.24
C GLU A 35 2.37 -9.32 3.91
N LYS A 36 2.91 -9.41 2.69
CA LYS A 36 3.55 -10.60 2.16
C LYS A 36 5.01 -10.66 2.55
N ASP A 37 5.53 -11.87 2.71
CA ASP A 37 6.92 -12.11 3.06
C ASP A 37 7.77 -12.11 1.79
N VAL A 38 8.09 -10.90 1.30
CA VAL A 38 8.93 -10.68 0.13
C VAL A 38 10.04 -9.70 0.47
N ASP A 39 11.26 -10.00 0.01
CA ASP A 39 12.41 -9.13 0.21
C ASP A 39 12.46 -8.03 -0.85
N GLU A 40 12.68 -6.79 -0.41
CA GLU A 40 12.99 -5.68 -1.31
C GLU A 40 14.47 -5.73 -1.70
N ILE A 41 14.75 -5.97 -2.98
CA ILE A 41 16.12 -6.12 -3.49
C ILE A 41 16.68 -4.79 -3.99
N GLU A 42 15.89 -4.02 -4.76
CA GLU A 42 16.35 -2.77 -5.39
C GLU A 42 15.19 -1.81 -5.69
N LYS A 43 15.43 -0.50 -5.47
CA LYS A 43 14.53 0.58 -5.91
C LYS A 43 14.92 1.07 -7.30
N LEU A 44 14.01 0.91 -8.26
CA LEU A 44 14.27 1.22 -9.67
C LEU A 44 14.26 2.72 -10.04
N GLY A 45 13.91 3.60 -9.10
CA GLY A 45 13.98 5.06 -9.30
C GLY A 45 12.86 5.68 -10.14
N PHE A 46 11.77 4.96 -10.41
CA PHE A 46 10.57 5.48 -11.10
C PHE A 46 9.28 5.12 -10.35
N GLY A 47 8.14 5.65 -10.78
CA GLY A 47 6.83 5.31 -10.19
C GLY A 47 6.55 5.96 -8.83
N ASN A 48 7.26 7.06 -8.53
CA ASN A 48 7.11 7.78 -7.27
C ASN A 48 5.65 8.20 -7.04
N CYS A 49 5.05 7.71 -5.96
CA CYS A 49 3.72 8.06 -5.54
C CYS A 49 3.69 8.30 -4.03
N ARG A 50 2.62 8.94 -3.56
CA ARG A 50 2.34 9.09 -2.13
C ARG A 50 0.90 8.71 -1.86
N LEU A 51 0.67 8.06 -0.73
CA LEU A 51 -0.67 7.94 -0.18
C LEU A 51 -1.01 9.22 0.57
N SER A 52 -2.24 9.70 0.44
CA SER A 52 -2.70 10.94 1.05
C SER A 52 -4.11 10.78 1.59
N LEU A 53 -4.36 11.36 2.76
CA LEU A 53 -5.70 11.51 3.30
C LEU A 53 -6.36 12.71 2.64
N ALA A 54 -7.63 12.58 2.28
CA ALA A 54 -8.42 13.63 1.68
C ALA A 54 -9.70 13.84 2.49
N ILE A 55 -10.14 15.08 2.58
CA ILE A 55 -11.41 15.48 3.20
C ILE A 55 -12.22 16.30 2.19
N PRO A 56 -13.55 16.46 2.38
CA PRO A 56 -14.36 17.34 1.56
C PRO A 56 -13.82 18.78 1.54
N LYS A 57 -13.93 19.47 0.40
CA LYS A 57 -13.34 20.82 0.20
C LYS A 57 -13.99 21.89 1.08
N ASP A 58 -15.22 21.66 1.49
CA ASP A 58 -16.04 22.52 2.33
C ASP A 58 -15.79 22.30 3.83
N GLU A 59 -15.01 21.29 4.20
CA GLU A 59 -14.62 21.05 5.59
C GLU A 59 -13.27 21.68 5.92
N VAL A 60 -13.15 22.21 7.14
CA VAL A 60 -11.89 22.75 7.65
C VAL A 60 -11.06 21.61 8.22
N TYR A 61 -9.94 21.31 7.57
CA TYR A 61 -8.95 20.39 8.12
C TYR A 61 -8.30 21.02 9.36
N THR A 62 -8.48 20.38 10.52
CA THR A 62 -7.82 20.78 11.76
C THR A 62 -6.47 20.09 11.89
N ASN A 63 -6.50 18.77 12.08
CA ASN A 63 -5.37 17.88 12.27
C ASN A 63 -5.84 16.43 12.01
N LEU A 64 -5.01 15.45 12.34
CA LEU A 64 -5.38 14.05 12.17
C LEU A 64 -6.57 13.61 13.05
N ASP A 65 -6.86 14.27 14.17
CA ASP A 65 -8.04 13.97 15.01
C ASP A 65 -9.35 14.21 14.27
N TYR A 66 -9.31 14.98 13.16
CA TYR A 66 -10.43 15.08 12.24
C TYR A 66 -11.00 13.70 11.88
N PHE A 67 -10.13 12.70 11.71
CA PHE A 67 -10.52 11.36 11.28
C PHE A 67 -11.07 10.48 12.42
N HIS A 68 -10.97 10.91 13.68
CA HIS A 68 -11.35 10.10 14.82
C HIS A 68 -12.83 9.70 14.79
N GLY A 69 -13.11 8.39 14.80
CA GLY A 69 -14.46 7.81 14.69
C GLY A 69 -15.12 8.01 13.31
N LYS A 70 -14.40 8.51 12.30
CA LYS A 70 -14.92 8.65 10.93
C LYS A 70 -14.62 7.41 10.10
N ARG A 71 -15.57 7.06 9.25
CA ARG A 71 -15.39 6.01 8.23
C ARG A 71 -14.62 6.56 7.03
N ILE A 72 -13.55 5.86 6.65
CA ILE A 72 -12.70 6.24 5.53
C ILE A 72 -12.79 5.16 4.45
N ALA A 73 -13.07 5.56 3.22
CA ALA A 73 -13.03 4.67 2.06
C ALA A 73 -11.58 4.59 1.54
N THR A 74 -11.02 3.39 1.42
CA THR A 74 -9.67 3.16 0.92
C THR A 74 -9.55 1.78 0.30
N SER A 75 -8.70 1.63 -0.72
CA SER A 75 -8.25 0.33 -1.21
C SER A 75 -7.09 -0.24 -0.38
N TYR A 76 -6.54 0.56 0.54
CA TYR A 76 -5.39 0.21 1.39
C TYR A 76 -5.75 0.16 2.89
N PRO A 77 -6.67 -0.73 3.31
CA PRO A 77 -7.15 -0.78 4.70
C PRO A 77 -6.05 -1.11 5.72
N LYS A 78 -5.09 -1.98 5.42
CA LYS A 78 -4.03 -2.37 6.37
C LYS A 78 -3.02 -1.24 6.55
N ILE A 79 -2.59 -0.61 5.46
CA ILE A 79 -1.72 0.57 5.53
C ILE A 79 -2.40 1.68 6.33
N LEU A 80 -3.69 1.95 6.06
CA LEU A 80 -4.45 2.98 6.77
C LEU A 80 -4.55 2.70 8.27
N LYS A 81 -4.93 1.47 8.65
CA LYS A 81 -5.04 1.05 10.05
C LYS A 81 -3.69 1.16 10.78
N LYS A 82 -2.60 0.71 10.15
CA LYS A 82 -1.26 0.83 10.73
C LYS A 82 -0.85 2.29 10.92
N TYR A 83 -1.14 3.15 9.94
CA TYR A 83 -0.85 4.58 10.01
C TYR A 83 -1.56 5.24 11.20
N PHE A 84 -2.88 5.04 11.33
CA PHE A 84 -3.66 5.64 12.42
C PHE A 84 -3.37 5.01 13.79
N GLY A 85 -3.12 3.70 13.85
CA GLY A 85 -2.76 2.99 15.08
C GLY A 85 -1.48 3.55 15.72
N VAL A 86 -0.44 3.83 14.92
CA VAL A 86 0.80 4.47 15.40
C VAL A 86 0.55 5.90 15.90
N LYS A 87 -0.50 6.56 15.40
CA LYS A 87 -0.88 7.93 15.79
C LYS A 87 -1.91 7.97 16.93
N GLY A 88 -2.39 6.82 17.41
CA GLY A 88 -3.38 6.75 18.48
C GLY A 88 -4.77 7.24 18.08
N ILE A 89 -5.12 7.14 16.79
CA ILE A 89 -6.41 7.60 16.28
C ILE A 89 -7.24 6.37 15.91
N ASP A 90 -8.45 6.29 16.48
CA ASP A 90 -9.42 5.24 16.16
C ASP A 90 -10.26 5.65 14.94
N VAL A 91 -10.26 4.83 13.88
CA VAL A 91 -10.95 5.07 12.61
C VAL A 91 -11.72 3.84 12.11
#